data_AF-A0A654CK19-F1
#
_entry.id   AF-A0A654CK19-F1
#
_cell.length_a   1.000
_cell.length_b   1.000
_cell.length_c   1.000
_cell.angle_alpha   90.00
_cell.angle_beta   90.00
_cell.angle_gamma   90.00
#
_symmetry.space_group_name_H-M   'P 1'
#
loop_
_entity.id
_entity.type
_entity.pdbx_description
1 polymer ?
#
loop_
_entity_poly.entity_id
_entity_poly.type
_entity_poly.pdbx_seq_one_letter_code
_entity_poly.pdbx_strand_id
1 'polypeptide(L)'
;MRTYYLFQAINSPDLRGFAEEPAGANLPADLGPWTLARQIRPNDEWTLAVSRAVVAAGLIENGFYLWGPAEQQAESHLIIESDRVEGTAVFDSKNEQIGTIKRLLIEKVSGRVSFVDVTFGGFLGIGSHHVTIPWDKLAYDKELEGYRTDISEAQIRGAATLYGDKGVLPDQKRQQDMSDYWNDLPK
;
A
#
# COMPACT_ATOMS: atom_id res chain seq x y z
N MET A 1 -18.42 7.70 9.34
CA MET A 1 -17.13 7.72 10.09
C MET A 1 -17.14 6.49 11.01
N ARG A 2 -16.13 5.61 10.92
CA ARG A 2 -16.16 4.24 11.51
C ARG A 2 -15.33 4.12 12.78
N THR A 3 -15.70 3.17 13.64
CA THR A 3 -14.93 2.73 14.80
C THR A 3 -13.97 1.64 14.37
N TYR A 4 -12.73 1.69 14.86
CA TYR A 4 -11.71 0.66 14.63
C TYR A 4 -11.31 0.02 15.95
N TYR A 5 -10.92 -1.24 15.88
CA TYR A 5 -10.40 -2.01 17.00
C TYR A 5 -8.97 -2.41 16.69
N LEU A 6 -8.05 -1.97 17.53
CA LEU A 6 -6.63 -2.28 17.47
C LEU A 6 -6.35 -3.48 18.37
N PHE A 7 -5.76 -4.50 17.80
CA PHE A 7 -5.32 -5.72 18.44
C PHE A 7 -3.80 -5.79 18.45
N GLN A 8 -3.26 -6.50 19.42
CA GLN A 8 -1.84 -6.83 19.52
C GLN A 8 -1.71 -8.35 19.47
N ALA A 9 -0.77 -8.85 18.67
CA ALA A 9 -0.45 -10.27 18.67
C ALA A 9 0.26 -10.65 19.96
N ILE A 10 -0.18 -11.72 20.62
CA ILE A 10 0.42 -12.20 21.87
C ILE A 10 1.84 -12.74 21.61
N ASN A 11 2.03 -13.39 20.46
CA ASN A 11 3.29 -14.04 20.11
C ASN A 11 4.30 -13.09 19.44
N SER A 12 3.86 -11.90 19.04
CA SER A 12 4.68 -10.90 18.35
C SER A 12 4.29 -9.51 18.86
N PRO A 13 4.94 -9.01 19.93
CA PRO A 13 4.49 -7.81 20.63
C PRO A 13 4.53 -6.54 19.74
N ASP A 14 5.34 -6.54 18.69
CA ASP A 14 5.43 -5.43 17.75
C ASP A 14 4.39 -5.52 16.62
N LEU A 15 3.73 -6.67 16.45
CA LEU A 15 2.68 -6.86 15.45
C LEU A 15 1.32 -6.44 15.99
N ARG A 16 0.65 -5.59 15.24
CA ARG A 16 -0.70 -5.11 15.51
C ARG A 16 -1.65 -5.40 14.37
N GLY A 17 -2.92 -5.59 14.70
CA GLY A 17 -4.00 -5.81 13.74
C GLY A 17 -5.14 -4.82 13.95
N PHE A 18 -5.73 -4.30 12.89
CA PHE A 18 -6.93 -3.49 12.94
C PHE A 18 -8.10 -4.30 12.39
N ALA A 19 -9.26 -4.17 13.03
CA ALA A 19 -10.53 -4.73 12.55
C ALA A 19 -11.68 -3.74 12.78
N GLU A 20 -12.81 -3.95 12.09
CA GLU A 20 -14.07 -3.22 12.35
C GLU A 20 -14.91 -3.86 13.47
N GLU A 21 -14.54 -5.07 13.91
CA GLU A 21 -15.26 -5.81 14.93
C GLU A 21 -14.42 -6.02 16.20
N PRO A 22 -15.04 -5.93 17.39
CA PRO A 22 -14.34 -6.11 18.66
C PRO A 22 -13.85 -7.54 18.88
N ALA A 23 -14.38 -8.52 18.15
CA ALA A 23 -13.94 -9.90 18.21
C ALA A 23 -12.66 -10.16 17.40
N GLY A 24 -12.31 -9.28 16.46
CA GLY A 24 -11.15 -9.48 15.59
C GLY A 24 -11.24 -10.74 14.71
N ALA A 25 -12.46 -11.21 14.39
CA ALA A 25 -12.69 -12.51 13.74
C ALA A 25 -12.02 -12.64 12.36
N ASN A 26 -11.77 -11.52 11.70
CA ASN A 26 -11.12 -11.47 10.38
C ASN A 26 -9.58 -11.37 10.47
N LEU A 27 -9.00 -11.30 11.67
CA LEU A 27 -7.55 -11.26 11.80
C LEU A 27 -6.94 -12.64 11.51
N PRO A 28 -5.77 -12.71 10.85
CA PRO A 28 -5.12 -13.98 10.52
C PRO A 28 -4.82 -14.81 11.78
N ALA A 29 -5.35 -16.03 11.85
CA ALA A 29 -5.23 -16.88 13.04
C ALA A 29 -3.80 -17.41 13.27
N ASP A 30 -3.02 -17.54 12.20
CA ASP A 30 -1.62 -17.98 12.17
C ASP A 30 -0.66 -16.95 12.78
N LEU A 31 -0.98 -15.66 12.67
CA LEU A 31 -0.24 -14.54 13.28
C LEU A 31 -0.75 -14.18 14.68
N GLY A 32 -1.84 -14.81 15.11
CA GLY A 32 -2.40 -14.69 16.46
C GLY A 32 -1.67 -15.57 17.48
N PRO A 33 -2.22 -15.73 18.69
CA PRO A 33 -3.52 -15.22 19.15
C PRO A 33 -3.52 -13.70 19.36
N TRP A 34 -4.68 -13.07 19.15
CA TRP A 34 -4.87 -11.62 19.19
C TRP A 34 -5.52 -11.17 20.49
N THR A 35 -5.03 -10.07 21.06
CA THR A 35 -5.65 -9.40 22.21
C THR A 35 -6.12 -8.00 21.82
N LEU A 36 -7.37 -7.65 22.14
CA LEU A 36 -7.88 -6.30 21.92
C LEU A 36 -7.09 -5.31 22.79
N ALA A 37 -6.34 -4.42 22.14
CA ALA A 37 -5.50 -3.42 22.80
C ALA A 37 -6.21 -2.08 22.97
N ARG A 38 -6.96 -1.63 21.95
CA ARG A 38 -7.64 -0.32 21.98
C ARG A 38 -8.85 -0.27 21.05
N GLN A 39 -9.92 0.38 21.51
CA GLN A 39 -11.00 0.85 20.63
C GLN A 39 -10.72 2.30 20.21
N ILE A 40 -10.87 2.61 18.93
CA ILE A 40 -10.64 3.94 18.34
C ILE A 40 -11.94 4.40 17.68
N ARG A 41 -12.61 5.38 18.27
CA ARG A 41 -13.88 5.92 17.79
C ARG A 41 -13.68 6.91 16.65
N PRO A 42 -14.75 7.25 15.90
CA PRO A 42 -14.76 8.33 14.92
C PRO A 42 -14.05 9.61 15.36
N ASN A 43 -14.34 10.08 16.58
CA ASN A 43 -13.91 11.38 17.07
C ASN A 43 -12.68 11.30 17.99
N ASP A 44 -12.10 10.11 18.17
CA ASP A 44 -10.88 9.97 18.95
C ASP A 44 -9.69 10.54 18.17
N GLU A 45 -8.75 11.15 18.89
CA GLU A 45 -7.49 11.63 18.33
C GLU A 45 -6.67 10.47 17.76
N TRP A 46 -6.17 10.64 16.54
CA TRP A 46 -5.38 9.63 15.85
C TRP A 46 -3.90 9.78 16.21
N THR A 47 -3.42 8.91 17.09
CA THR A 47 -2.05 8.96 17.65
C THR A 47 -1.12 7.87 17.11
N LEU A 48 -1.51 7.20 16.03
CA LEU A 48 -0.77 6.06 15.46
C LEU A 48 0.08 6.55 14.29
N ALA A 49 1.26 5.95 14.10
CA ALA A 49 2.14 6.32 13.00
C ALA A 49 1.55 5.95 11.63
N VAL A 50 0.82 4.82 11.55
CA VAL A 50 0.04 4.48 10.35
C VAL A 50 -1.15 5.42 10.20
N SER A 51 -1.46 5.87 8.98
CA SER A 51 -2.56 6.81 8.76
C SER A 51 -3.95 6.14 8.88
N ARG A 52 -4.94 6.92 9.32
CA ARG A 52 -6.33 6.44 9.44
C ARG A 52 -6.94 6.00 8.10
N ALA A 53 -6.57 6.68 7.01
CA ALA A 53 -7.06 6.36 5.67
C ALA A 53 -6.58 4.98 5.20
N VAL A 54 -5.38 4.58 5.62
CA VAL A 54 -4.74 3.34 5.19
C VAL A 54 -5.29 2.16 5.96
N VAL A 55 -5.49 2.33 7.26
CA VAL A 55 -6.28 1.38 8.05
C VAL A 55 -7.69 1.22 7.45
N ALA A 56 -8.35 2.32 7.08
CA ALA A 56 -9.68 2.25 6.46
C ALA A 56 -9.67 1.50 5.12
N ALA A 57 -8.66 1.74 4.26
CA ALA A 57 -8.51 1.05 2.99
C ALA A 57 -8.29 -0.46 3.17
N GLY A 58 -7.35 -0.85 4.05
CA GLY A 58 -7.09 -2.26 4.36
C GLY A 58 -8.33 -2.98 4.91
N LEU A 59 -9.10 -2.31 5.78
CA LEU A 59 -10.35 -2.86 6.30
C LEU A 59 -11.43 -3.04 5.23
N ILE A 60 -11.53 -2.12 4.27
CA ILE A 60 -12.49 -2.23 3.15
C ILE A 60 -12.12 -3.38 2.21
N GLU A 61 -10.82 -3.58 1.96
CA GLU A 61 -10.34 -4.57 0.99
C GLU A 61 -10.23 -5.98 1.59
N ASN A 62 -9.70 -6.09 2.81
CA ASN A 62 -9.31 -7.38 3.42
C ASN A 62 -10.10 -7.71 4.69
N GLY A 63 -10.91 -6.78 5.21
CA GLY A 63 -11.57 -6.93 6.51
C GLY A 63 -10.65 -6.74 7.73
N PHE A 64 -9.34 -6.59 7.52
CA PHE A 64 -8.33 -6.26 8.53
C PHE A 64 -7.16 -5.46 7.94
N TYR A 65 -6.33 -4.89 8.81
CA TYR A 65 -5.04 -4.29 8.42
C TYR A 65 -3.96 -4.64 9.44
N LEU A 66 -2.79 -5.09 9.00
CA LEU A 66 -1.66 -5.40 9.90
C LEU A 66 -0.65 -4.27 9.91
N TRP A 67 -0.08 -4.00 11.08
CA TRP A 67 0.88 -2.93 11.30
C TRP A 67 1.99 -3.36 12.26
N GLY A 68 3.24 -3.17 11.83
CA GLY A 68 4.43 -3.55 12.57
C GLY A 68 5.00 -4.89 12.09
N PRO A 69 6.24 -5.22 12.52
CA PRO A 69 6.92 -6.41 12.06
C PRO A 69 6.17 -7.65 12.50
N ALA A 70 5.44 -8.23 11.56
CA ALA A 70 5.16 -9.65 11.64
C ALA A 70 6.54 -10.30 11.55
N GLU A 71 7.06 -10.80 12.69
CA GLU A 71 8.18 -11.74 12.68
C GLU A 71 7.72 -13.01 11.93
N GLN A 72 7.66 -12.93 10.61
CA GLN A 72 8.16 -14.01 9.82
C GLN A 72 9.66 -13.90 9.98
N GLN A 73 10.29 -14.95 10.52
CA GLN A 73 11.72 -15.17 10.41
C GLN A 73 12.17 -14.60 9.06
N ALA A 74 12.99 -13.54 9.12
CA ALA A 74 13.67 -13.01 7.95
C ALA A 74 14.73 -14.03 7.55
N GLU A 75 14.32 -15.23 7.14
CA GLU A 75 14.95 -15.81 5.99
C GLU A 75 14.75 -14.80 4.88
N SER A 76 15.86 -14.33 4.32
CA SER A 76 15.91 -13.54 3.09
C SER A 76 15.19 -14.30 1.98
N HIS A 77 13.87 -14.29 2.00
CA HIS A 77 13.07 -14.76 0.88
C HIS A 77 13.25 -13.67 -0.17
N LEU A 78 14.11 -13.97 -1.14
CA LEU A 78 14.32 -13.16 -2.35
C LEU A 78 13.05 -13.07 -3.23
N ILE A 79 11.94 -13.59 -2.73
CA ILE A 79 10.67 -13.77 -3.40
C ILE A 79 9.60 -13.26 -2.45
N ILE A 80 8.82 -12.29 -2.92
CA ILE A 80 7.62 -11.79 -2.26
C ILE A 80 6.41 -12.28 -3.06
N GLU A 81 5.41 -12.81 -2.37
CA GLU A 81 4.15 -13.21 -2.99
C GLU A 81 3.40 -11.95 -3.48
N SER A 82 2.71 -12.04 -4.61
CA SER A 82 2.09 -10.85 -5.23
C SER A 82 1.03 -10.20 -4.35
N ASP A 83 0.26 -11.02 -3.63
CA ASP A 83 -0.75 -10.58 -2.66
C ASP A 83 -0.14 -9.85 -1.45
N ARG A 84 1.12 -10.14 -1.11
CA ARG A 84 1.89 -9.40 -0.10
C ARG A 84 2.45 -8.08 -0.60
N VAL A 85 2.56 -7.89 -1.92
CA VAL A 85 2.94 -6.60 -2.51
C VAL A 85 1.72 -5.68 -2.61
N GLU A 86 0.57 -6.24 -2.97
CA GLU A 86 -0.72 -5.55 -2.96
C GLU A 86 -1.08 -5.08 -1.54
N GLY A 87 -1.68 -3.89 -1.43
CA GLY A 87 -1.99 -3.27 -0.14
C GLY A 87 -0.79 -2.64 0.58
N THR A 88 0.45 -2.81 0.08
CA THR A 88 1.64 -2.22 0.71
C THR A 88 1.66 -0.70 0.56
N ALA A 89 2.06 0.00 1.64
CA ALA A 89 2.16 1.45 1.68
C ALA A 89 3.27 1.99 0.75
N VAL A 90 3.01 3.15 0.14
CA VAL A 90 3.99 3.92 -0.63
C VAL A 90 4.26 5.25 0.08
N PHE A 91 5.53 5.55 0.35
CA PHE A 91 6.01 6.71 1.08
C PHE A 91 6.83 7.63 0.18
N ASP A 92 6.78 8.93 0.48
CA ASP A 92 7.60 9.94 -0.18
C ASP A 92 9.00 10.06 0.45
N SER A 93 9.78 11.03 -0.05
CA SER A 93 11.12 11.32 0.48
C SER A 93 11.15 11.82 1.93
N LYS A 94 10.01 12.31 2.46
CA LYS A 94 9.83 12.82 3.83
C LYS A 94 9.23 11.77 4.78
N ASN A 95 9.10 10.52 4.32
CA ASN A 95 8.46 9.42 5.05
C ASN A 95 6.96 9.64 5.29
N GLU A 96 6.32 10.49 4.49
CA GLU A 96 4.86 10.65 4.50
C GLU A 96 4.25 9.59 3.57
N GLN A 97 3.24 8.86 4.07
CA GLN A 97 2.54 7.90 3.22
C GLN A 97 1.67 8.64 2.21
N ILE A 98 1.93 8.41 0.93
CA ILE A 98 1.26 9.08 -0.19
C ILE A 98 0.35 8.15 -0.99
N GLY A 99 0.47 6.83 -0.81
CA GLY A 99 -0.37 5.87 -1.51
C GLY A 99 -0.29 4.44 -0.99
N THR A 100 -0.90 3.56 -1.78
CA THR A 100 -0.97 2.12 -1.56
C THR A 100 -0.86 1.37 -2.89
N ILE A 101 -0.04 0.33 -2.95
CA ILE A 101 0.04 -0.53 -4.13
C ILE A 101 -1.29 -1.26 -4.32
N LYS A 102 -1.87 -1.17 -5.53
CA LYS A 102 -3.13 -1.85 -5.86
C LYS A 102 -2.92 -3.19 -6.54
N ARG A 103 -1.97 -3.28 -7.47
CA ARG A 103 -1.67 -4.49 -8.26
C ARG A 103 -0.36 -4.35 -9.03
N LEU A 104 0.21 -5.49 -9.38
CA LEU A 104 1.38 -5.59 -10.26
C LEU A 104 0.95 -5.82 -11.71
N LEU A 105 1.65 -5.19 -12.65
CA LEU A 105 1.51 -5.45 -14.07
C LEU A 105 2.73 -6.27 -14.51
N ILE A 106 2.45 -7.53 -14.82
CA ILE A 106 3.46 -8.54 -15.12
C ILE A 106 3.45 -8.85 -16.62
N GLU A 107 4.62 -8.82 -17.24
CA GLU A 107 4.81 -9.24 -18.63
C GLU A 107 4.44 -10.72 -18.80
N LYS A 108 3.44 -10.98 -19.65
CA LYS A 108 2.87 -12.33 -19.85
C LYS A 108 3.89 -13.40 -20.26
N VAL A 109 4.92 -13.02 -21.00
CA VAL A 109 5.91 -13.97 -21.55
C VAL A 109 7.14 -14.09 -20.65
N SER A 110 7.69 -12.98 -20.16
CA SER A 110 8.92 -12.97 -19.38
C SER A 110 8.68 -13.22 -17.88
N GLY A 111 7.47 -12.98 -17.39
CA GLY A 111 7.15 -13.00 -15.96
C GLY A 111 7.71 -11.82 -15.18
N ARG A 112 8.32 -10.82 -15.84
CA ARG A 112 8.87 -9.63 -15.16
C ARG A 112 7.76 -8.68 -14.74
N VAL A 113 7.89 -8.11 -13.54
CA VAL A 113 7.06 -6.97 -13.10
C VAL A 113 7.56 -5.73 -13.83
N SER A 114 6.76 -5.21 -14.77
CA SER A 114 7.14 -4.03 -15.55
C SER A 114 6.61 -2.75 -14.93
N PHE A 115 5.39 -2.82 -14.38
CA PHE A 115 4.76 -1.68 -13.73
C PHE A 115 4.00 -2.09 -12.47
N VAL A 116 3.67 -1.09 -11.67
CA VAL A 116 2.83 -1.19 -10.48
C VAL A 116 1.76 -0.11 -10.53
N ASP A 117 0.51 -0.51 -10.29
CA ASP A 117 -0.60 0.42 -10.16
C ASP A 117 -0.70 0.87 -8.71
N VAL A 118 -0.52 2.16 -8.46
CA VAL A 118 -0.53 2.75 -7.11
C VAL A 118 -1.76 3.64 -6.99
N THR A 119 -2.52 3.43 -5.91
CA THR A 119 -3.58 4.35 -5.51
C THR A 119 -2.96 5.44 -4.66
N PHE A 120 -2.83 6.64 -5.21
CA PHE A 120 -2.46 7.84 -4.46
C PHE A 120 -3.72 8.49 -3.87
N GLY A 121 -3.69 8.82 -2.59
CA GLY A 121 -4.85 9.34 -1.87
C GLY A 121 -4.48 10.13 -0.63
N GLY A 122 -5.39 11.00 -0.16
CA GLY A 122 -5.26 11.70 1.12
C GLY A 122 -4.31 12.90 1.15
N PHE A 123 -3.35 13.01 0.22
CA PHE A 123 -2.37 14.11 0.19
C PHE A 123 -2.95 15.47 -0.25
N LEU A 124 -4.15 15.52 -0.87
CA LEU A 124 -4.64 16.73 -1.57
C LEU A 124 -6.11 17.11 -1.33
N GLY A 125 -6.85 16.36 -0.51
CA GLY A 125 -8.30 16.61 -0.35
C GLY A 125 -9.14 16.41 -1.62
N ILE A 126 -8.55 15.86 -2.70
CA ILE A 126 -9.18 15.63 -4.00
C ILE A 126 -9.06 14.12 -4.31
N GLY A 127 -10.13 13.37 -4.04
CA GLY A 127 -10.32 11.99 -4.54
C GLY A 127 -9.17 10.99 -4.33
N SER A 128 -9.28 9.84 -4.99
CA SER A 128 -8.20 8.87 -5.14
C SER A 128 -7.81 8.76 -6.61
N HIS A 129 -6.52 8.84 -6.90
CA HIS A 129 -5.96 8.74 -8.25
C HIS A 129 -5.20 7.42 -8.39
N HIS A 130 -5.46 6.68 -9.46
CA HIS A 130 -4.68 5.51 -9.82
C HIS A 130 -3.60 5.95 -10.79
N VAL A 131 -2.35 5.67 -10.46
CA VAL A 131 -1.22 5.98 -11.32
C VAL A 131 -0.37 4.73 -11.42
N THR A 132 -0.19 4.25 -12.65
CA THR A 132 0.75 3.17 -12.91
C THR A 132 2.16 3.77 -13.09
N ILE A 133 3.13 3.21 -12.38
CA ILE A 133 4.52 3.66 -12.39
C ILE A 133 5.44 2.46 -12.68
N PRO A 134 6.64 2.69 -13.23
CA PRO A 134 7.62 1.62 -13.40
C PRO A 134 7.98 1.01 -12.05
N TRP A 135 8.15 -0.31 -12.00
CA TRP A 135 8.49 -1.00 -10.76
C TRP A 135 9.80 -0.51 -10.13
N ASP A 136 10.77 -0.13 -10.96
CA ASP A 136 12.09 0.36 -10.53
C ASP A 136 12.07 1.76 -9.90
N LYS A 137 10.93 2.46 -9.93
CA LYS A 137 10.69 3.70 -9.18
C LYS A 137 10.28 3.48 -7.72
N LEU A 138 10.14 2.22 -7.30
CA LEU A 138 9.87 1.85 -5.93
C LEU A 138 11.10 1.16 -5.32
N ALA A 139 11.47 1.58 -4.12
CA ALA A 139 12.48 0.92 -3.30
C ALA A 139 11.85 0.42 -2.01
N TYR A 140 11.99 -0.87 -1.71
CA TYR A 140 11.47 -1.40 -0.44
C TYR A 140 12.31 -0.88 0.73
N ASP A 141 11.64 -0.27 1.69
CA ASP A 141 12.21 0.22 2.94
C ASP A 141 11.78 -0.72 4.08
N LYS A 142 12.78 -1.34 4.71
CA LYS A 142 12.57 -2.33 5.77
C LYS A 142 12.08 -1.70 7.08
N GLU A 143 12.39 -0.44 7.34
CA GLU A 143 11.98 0.24 8.57
C GLU A 143 10.51 0.69 8.48
N LEU A 144 10.09 1.09 7.28
CA LEU A 144 8.70 1.48 7.01
C LEU A 144 7.80 0.31 6.61
N GLU A 145 8.38 -0.87 6.37
CA GLU A 145 7.73 -2.06 5.82
C GLU A 145 6.90 -1.75 4.57
N GLY A 146 7.41 -0.84 3.73
CA GLY A 146 6.71 -0.36 2.55
C GLY A 146 7.66 0.17 1.50
N TYR A 147 7.11 0.73 0.43
CA TYR A 147 7.91 1.20 -0.70
C TYR A 147 8.12 2.71 -0.64
N ARG A 148 9.34 3.17 -0.88
CA ARG A 148 9.65 4.58 -1.08
C ARG A 148 9.70 4.92 -2.55
N THR A 149 9.31 6.15 -2.86
CA THR A 149 9.42 6.71 -4.20
C THR A 149 9.90 8.17 -4.13
N ASP A 150 10.66 8.57 -5.14
CA ASP A 150 11.10 9.95 -5.36
C ASP A 150 10.16 10.72 -6.31
N ILE A 151 9.09 10.06 -6.80
CA ILE A 151 8.12 10.65 -7.70
C ILE A 151 7.41 11.81 -6.99
N SER A 152 7.56 12.99 -7.55
CA SER A 152 6.90 14.21 -7.09
C SER A 152 5.43 14.26 -7.46
N GLU A 153 4.67 15.07 -6.72
CA GLU A 153 3.25 15.32 -7.00
C GLU A 153 3.01 15.79 -8.44
N ALA A 154 3.88 16.65 -8.97
CA ALA A 154 3.77 17.15 -10.34
C ALA A 154 3.89 16.01 -11.38
N GLN A 155 4.78 15.04 -11.13
CA GLN A 155 4.93 13.85 -11.97
C GLN A 155 3.72 12.92 -11.87
N ILE A 156 3.14 12.76 -10.67
CA ILE A 156 1.89 12.01 -10.48
C ILE A 156 0.75 12.64 -11.29
N ARG A 157 0.59 13.97 -11.22
CA ARG A 157 -0.44 14.70 -11.96
C ARG A 157 -0.25 14.61 -13.48
N GLY A 158 0.98 14.72 -13.96
CA GLY A 158 1.30 14.54 -15.37
C GLY A 158 1.00 13.13 -15.86
N ALA A 159 1.46 12.11 -15.13
CA ALA A 159 1.21 10.72 -15.46
C ALA A 159 -0.28 10.37 -15.43
N ALA A 160 -1.06 10.93 -14.51
CA ALA A 160 -2.51 10.71 -14.42
C ALA A 160 -3.25 11.08 -15.72
N THR A 161 -2.71 12.00 -16.54
CA THR A 161 -3.30 12.37 -17.84
C THR A 161 -3.11 11.29 -18.92
N LEU A 162 -2.16 10.37 -18.73
CA LEU A 162 -1.85 9.29 -19.67
C LEU A 162 -2.77 8.06 -19.47
N TYR A 163 -3.52 8.02 -18.37
CA TYR A 163 -4.47 6.95 -18.09
C TYR A 163 -5.85 7.30 -18.63
N GLY A 164 -6.36 6.43 -19.51
CA GLY A 164 -7.77 6.40 -19.89
C GLY A 164 -8.65 5.80 -18.79
N ASP A 165 -9.94 5.60 -19.09
CA ASP A 165 -10.95 5.12 -18.14
C ASP A 165 -10.48 3.91 -17.29
N LYS A 166 -10.87 3.92 -16.00
CA LYS A 166 -10.48 2.92 -15.01
C LYS A 166 -10.77 1.49 -15.51
N GLY A 167 -9.75 0.62 -15.47
CA GLY A 167 -9.91 -0.82 -15.71
C GLY A 167 -9.56 -1.31 -17.12
N VAL A 168 -9.15 -0.43 -18.03
CA VAL A 168 -8.64 -0.82 -19.35
C VAL A 168 -7.14 -1.10 -19.26
N LEU A 169 -6.72 -2.34 -19.55
CA LEU A 169 -5.31 -2.68 -19.71
C LEU A 169 -4.69 -1.75 -20.78
N PRO A 170 -3.54 -1.10 -20.50
CA PRO A 170 -2.89 -0.26 -21.48
C PRO A 170 -2.50 -1.10 -22.71
N ASP A 171 -2.92 -0.66 -23.89
CA ASP A 171 -2.46 -1.24 -25.16
C ASP A 171 -0.97 -0.97 -25.36
N GLN A 172 -0.35 -1.60 -26.36
CA GLN A 172 1.09 -1.49 -26.59
C GLN A 172 1.54 -0.04 -26.78
N LYS A 173 0.72 0.79 -27.42
CA LYS A 173 1.05 2.21 -27.64
C LYS A 173 1.04 2.97 -26.31
N ARG A 174 0.04 2.74 -25.46
CA ARG A 174 -0.05 3.37 -24.13
C ARG A 174 1.05 2.89 -23.20
N GLN A 175 1.43 1.60 -23.27
CA GLN A 175 2.60 1.08 -22.54
C GLN A 175 3.89 1.78 -22.98
N GLN A 176 4.06 2.06 -24.27
CA GLN A 176 5.19 2.81 -24.79
C GLN A 176 5.14 4.27 -24.31
N ASP A 177 4.01 4.96 -24.48
CA ASP A 177 3.84 6.36 -24.07
C ASP A 177 4.09 6.54 -22.55
N MET A 178 3.64 5.57 -21.72
CA MET A 178 3.94 5.52 -20.29
C MET A 178 5.43 5.32 -20.03
N SER A 179 6.06 4.35 -20.70
CA SER A 179 7.50 4.08 -20.55
C SER A 179 8.33 5.31 -20.90
N ASP A 180 8.00 5.96 -22.02
CA ASP A 180 8.68 7.16 -22.50
C ASP A 180 8.53 8.31 -21.51
N TYR A 181 7.30 8.56 -21.01
CA TYR A 181 7.06 9.57 -19.97
C TYR A 181 7.94 9.38 -18.74
N TRP A 182 8.04 8.15 -18.23
CA TRP A 182 8.81 7.88 -17.02
C TRP A 182 10.33 7.89 -17.23
N ASN A 183 10.78 7.58 -18.45
CA ASN A 183 12.20 7.61 -18.83
C ASN A 183 12.73 9.02 -19.10
N ASP A 184 11.87 9.92 -19.60
CA ASP A 184 12.23 11.29 -19.97
C ASP A 184 12.23 12.27 -18.79
N LEU A 185 11.81 11.83 -17.60
CA LEU A 185 11.87 12.66 -16.40
C LEU A 185 13.33 12.85 -15.95
N PRO A 186 13.74 14.09 -15.62
CA PRO A 186 15.07 14.34 -15.06
C PRO A 186 15.27 13.51 -13.79
N LYS A 187 16.42 12.85 -13.71
CA LYS A 187 16.85 12.04 -12.55
C LYS A 187 17.28 12.92 -11.38
#